data_AF-A0A924JNS0-F1
#
_entry.id   AF-A0A924JNS0-F1
#
_cell.length_a   1.000
_cell.length_b   1.000
_cell.length_c   1.000
_cell.angle_alpha   90.00
_cell.angle_beta   90.00
_cell.angle_gamma   90.00
#
_symmetry.space_group_name_H-M   'P 1'
#
loop_
_entity.id
_entity.type
_entity.pdbx_description
1 polymer ?
#
loop_
_entity_poly.entity_id
_entity_poly.type
_entity_poly.pdbx_seq_one_letter_code
_entity_poly.pdbx_strand_id
1 'polypeptide(L)'
;MKRICICLLMVPIFFACRNSKKIPVVDAIHTDVKIQRFDQDFFALDTTHLDEGLQQLYFKYPGFTADYLYNIIGSEPFPDTVIKRVKQLLYDYKSVYADA
;
A
#
# COMPACT_ATOMS: atom_id res chain seq x y z
N MET A 1 36.52 14.80 -54.08
CA MET A 1 35.70 15.71 -53.23
C MET A 1 34.36 15.10 -52.80
N LYS A 2 33.59 14.42 -53.68
CA LYS A 2 32.29 13.81 -53.32
C LYS A 2 32.32 12.79 -52.16
N ARG A 3 33.38 11.97 -52.05
CA ARG A 3 33.53 10.95 -50.98
C ARG A 3 33.79 11.56 -49.59
N ILE A 4 34.48 12.71 -49.55
CA ILE A 4 34.78 13.43 -48.29
C ILE A 4 33.49 14.10 -47.76
N CYS A 5 32.66 14.63 -48.66
CA CYS A 5 31.36 15.21 -48.29
C CYS A 5 30.41 14.18 -47.66
N ILE A 6 30.42 12.93 -48.15
CA ILE A 6 29.58 11.84 -47.61
C ILE A 6 30.04 11.46 -46.20
N CYS A 7 31.35 11.39 -45.95
CA CYS A 7 31.88 11.12 -44.61
C CYS A 7 31.53 12.23 -43.61
N LEU A 8 31.60 13.51 -44.03
CA LEU A 8 31.28 14.65 -43.16
C LEU A 8 29.79 14.67 -42.75
N LEU A 9 28.90 14.21 -43.63
CA LEU A 9 27.45 14.20 -43.40
C LEU A 9 27.01 13.06 -42.46
N MET A 10 27.86 12.05 -42.23
CA MET A 10 27.53 10.86 -41.43
C MET A 10 27.96 10.98 -39.95
N VAL A 11 28.85 11.92 -39.62
CA VAL A 11 29.33 12.19 -38.25
C VAL A 11 28.24 12.62 -37.25
N PRO A 12 27.23 13.45 -37.58
CA PRO A 12 26.27 13.93 -36.56
C PRO A 12 25.30 12.86 -36.06
N ILE A 13 25.21 11.71 -36.74
CA ILE A 13 24.32 10.60 -36.35
C ILE A 13 24.79 9.94 -35.05
N PHE A 14 26.10 9.98 -34.75
CA PHE A 14 26.67 9.40 -33.54
C PHE A 14 26.49 10.25 -32.27
N PHE A 15 26.08 11.52 -32.40
CA PHE A 15 25.87 12.42 -31.26
C PHE A 15 24.39 12.66 -30.91
N ALA A 16 23.45 12.04 -31.63
CA ALA A 16 22.01 12.28 -31.47
C ALA A 16 21.41 11.63 -30.20
N CYS A 17 22.00 10.57 -29.66
CA CYS A 17 21.50 9.92 -28.44
C CYS A 17 22.14 10.56 -27.19
N ARG A 18 21.58 11.68 -26.73
CA ARG A 18 21.82 12.17 -25.36
C ARG A 18 20.66 11.75 -24.45
N ASN A 19 20.85 10.67 -23.70
CA ASN A 19 19.87 10.15 -22.75
C ASN A 19 19.92 10.95 -21.43
N SER A 20 19.62 12.25 -21.47
CA SER A 20 19.55 13.09 -20.27
C SER A 20 18.16 12.95 -19.64
N LYS A 21 17.95 11.91 -18.83
CA LYS A 21 16.75 11.83 -17.98
C LYS A 21 16.79 13.00 -17.00
N LYS A 22 15.89 13.97 -17.18
CA LYS A 22 15.66 15.04 -16.21
C LYS A 22 14.86 14.46 -15.05
N ILE A 23 15.53 13.77 -14.14
CA ILE A 23 14.93 13.26 -12.92
C ILE A 23 14.95 14.40 -11.89
N PRO A 24 13.80 14.89 -11.43
CA PRO A 24 13.77 15.87 -10.34
C PRO A 24 14.40 15.26 -9.08
N VAL A 25 15.25 16.01 -8.41
CA VAL A 25 15.79 15.62 -7.10
C VAL A 25 14.66 15.75 -6.08
N VAL A 26 14.09 14.62 -5.65
CA VAL A 26 12.97 14.58 -4.68
C VAL A 26 13.44 14.46 -3.22
N ASP A 27 14.75 14.37 -3.00
CA ASP A 27 15.37 14.16 -1.69
C ASP A 27 15.22 15.36 -0.74
N ALA A 28 14.80 16.52 -1.24
CA ALA A 28 14.63 17.74 -0.44
C ALA A 28 13.23 17.87 0.21
N ILE A 29 12.31 16.93 -0.04
CA ILE A 29 10.95 16.96 0.53
C ILE A 29 10.94 16.12 1.81
N HIS A 30 11.23 16.76 2.94
CA HIS A 30 11.05 16.14 4.26
C HIS A 30 9.60 16.31 4.71
N THR A 31 8.76 15.31 4.41
CA THR A 31 7.41 15.21 4.98
C THR A 31 7.40 14.17 6.11
N ASP A 32 6.82 14.53 7.26
CA ASP A 32 6.59 13.59 8.35
C ASP A 32 5.45 12.64 7.96
N VAL A 33 5.82 11.47 7.42
CA VAL A 33 4.87 10.43 7.03
C VAL A 33 4.55 9.57 8.25
N LYS A 34 3.33 9.72 8.77
CA LYS A 34 2.83 8.88 9.86
C LYS A 34 2.21 7.62 9.30
N ILE A 35 2.78 6.46 9.64
CA ILE A 35 2.24 5.15 9.27
C ILE A 35 1.29 4.69 10.37
N GLN A 36 0.06 4.34 9.99
CA GLN A 36 -0.93 3.77 10.88
C GLN A 36 -0.99 2.25 10.68
N ARG A 37 -0.62 1.48 11.71
CA ARG A 37 -0.59 0.00 11.69
C ARG A 37 -1.92 -0.62 12.10
N PHE A 38 -2.97 -0.31 11.33
CA PHE A 38 -4.30 -0.89 11.53
C PHE A 38 -4.26 -2.42 11.55
N ASP A 39 -3.44 -3.01 10.69
CA ASP A 39 -3.24 -4.45 10.59
C ASP A 39 -2.86 -5.06 11.94
N GLN A 40 -1.88 -4.47 12.64
CA GLN A 40 -1.43 -4.97 13.94
C GLN A 40 -2.55 -4.93 14.97
N ASP A 41 -3.29 -3.82 15.04
CA ASP A 41 -4.40 -3.70 16.00
C ASP A 41 -5.58 -4.60 15.66
N PHE A 42 -5.87 -4.80 14.37
CA PHE A 42 -6.91 -5.72 13.93
C PHE A 42 -6.55 -7.17 14.28
N PHE A 43 -5.31 -7.59 14.02
CA PHE A 43 -4.89 -8.97 14.32
C PHE A 43 -4.62 -9.22 15.81
N ALA A 44 -4.52 -8.17 16.63
CA ALA A 44 -4.44 -8.26 18.09
C ALA A 44 -5.82 -8.36 18.78
N LEU A 45 -6.93 -8.35 18.03
CA LEU A 45 -8.28 -8.42 18.60
C LEU A 45 -8.52 -9.69 19.42
N ASP A 46 -9.10 -9.53 20.61
CA ASP A 46 -9.53 -10.65 21.44
C ASP A 46 -10.80 -11.29 20.85
N THR A 47 -10.64 -12.52 20.35
CA THR A 47 -11.73 -13.31 19.75
C THR A 47 -12.90 -13.61 20.70
N THR A 48 -12.71 -13.47 22.02
CA THR A 48 -13.77 -13.66 23.02
C THR A 48 -14.61 -12.40 23.27
N HIS A 49 -14.09 -11.22 22.93
CA HIS A 49 -14.73 -9.91 23.12
C HIS A 49 -14.72 -9.05 21.84
N LEU A 50 -15.04 -9.65 20.69
CA LEU A 50 -14.89 -8.97 19.39
C LEU A 50 -15.78 -7.75 19.20
N ASP A 51 -16.98 -7.72 19.77
CA ASP A 51 -17.87 -6.56 19.64
C ASP A 51 -17.23 -5.30 20.23
N GLU A 52 -16.66 -5.43 21.43
CA GLU A 52 -15.92 -4.35 22.08
C GLU A 52 -14.63 -4.03 21.32
N GLY A 53 -13.86 -5.05 20.94
CA GLY A 53 -12.61 -4.85 20.22
C GLY A 53 -12.79 -4.13 18.88
N LEU A 54 -13.82 -4.50 18.11
CA LEU A 54 -14.15 -3.83 16.84
C LEU A 54 -14.66 -2.41 17.06
N GLN A 55 -15.41 -2.16 18.14
CA GLN A 55 -15.82 -0.81 18.51
C GLN A 55 -14.61 0.08 18.85
N GLN A 56 -13.66 -0.44 19.64
CA GLN A 56 -12.41 0.27 19.96
C GLN A 56 -11.58 0.53 18.70
N LEU A 57 -11.47 -0.47 17.82
CA LEU A 57 -10.76 -0.34 16.54
C LEU A 57 -11.38 0.74 15.65
N TYR A 58 -12.72 0.81 15.60
CA TYR A 58 -13.45 1.86 14.89
C TYR A 58 -13.14 3.25 15.42
N PHE A 59 -13.07 3.43 16.75
CA PHE A 59 -12.69 4.71 17.34
C PHE A 59 -11.22 5.07 17.11
N LYS A 60 -10.32 4.08 17.10
CA LYS A 60 -8.88 4.29 16.82
C LYS A 60 -8.62 4.64 15.35
N TYR A 61 -9.41 4.05 14.44
CA TYR A 61 -9.29 4.19 12.99
C TYR A 61 -10.63 4.59 12.36
N PRO A 62 -11.08 5.84 12.58
CA PRO A 62 -12.36 6.32 12.07
C PRO A 62 -12.36 6.32 10.55
N GLY A 63 -13.46 5.87 9.95
CA GLY A 63 -13.61 5.70 8.50
C GLY A 63 -12.97 4.42 7.96
N PHE A 64 -11.71 4.14 8.32
CA PHE A 64 -10.99 3.00 7.75
C PHE A 64 -11.52 1.64 8.24
N THR A 65 -11.94 1.51 9.50
CA THR A 65 -12.45 0.23 10.01
C THR A 65 -13.70 -0.24 9.25
N ALA A 66 -14.62 0.68 8.94
CA ALA A 66 -15.81 0.35 8.16
C ALA A 66 -15.45 -0.04 6.72
N ASP A 67 -14.55 0.70 6.08
CA ASP A 67 -14.05 0.37 4.73
C ASP A 67 -13.34 -0.98 4.71
N TYR A 68 -12.54 -1.28 5.72
CA TYR A 68 -11.86 -2.57 5.82
C TYR A 68 -12.87 -3.72 5.91
N LEU A 69 -13.86 -3.61 6.78
CA LEU A 69 -14.87 -4.66 6.99
C LEU A 69 -15.78 -4.86 5.76
N TYR A 70 -16.24 -3.78 5.14
CA TYR A 70 -17.29 -3.87 4.11
C TYR A 70 -16.74 -3.84 2.68
N ASN A 71 -15.64 -3.13 2.44
CA ASN A 71 -15.11 -2.91 1.09
C ASN A 71 -13.85 -3.73 0.81
N ILE A 72 -13.01 -3.99 1.81
CA ILE A 72 -11.75 -4.74 1.62
C ILE A 72 -11.98 -6.25 1.81
N ILE A 73 -12.52 -6.67 2.96
CA ILE A 73 -12.77 -8.10 3.22
C ILE A 73 -14.15 -8.57 2.73
N GLY A 74 -14.98 -7.61 2.30
CA GLY A 74 -16.28 -7.85 1.67
C GLY A 74 -17.31 -8.47 2.60
N SER A 75 -17.31 -8.11 3.88
CA SER A 75 -18.36 -8.57 4.79
C SER A 75 -19.68 -7.89 4.48
N GLU A 76 -20.77 -8.64 4.50
CA GLU A 76 -22.10 -8.04 4.52
C GLU A 76 -22.29 -7.26 5.85
N PRO A 77 -23.01 -6.13 5.85
CA PRO A 77 -23.18 -5.26 7.02
C PRO A 77 -24.21 -5.81 8.02
N PHE A 78 -24.13 -7.11 8.30
CA PHE A 78 -24.90 -7.79 9.34
C PHE A 78 -23.95 -8.18 10.48
N PRO A 79 -24.25 -7.84 11.75
CA PRO A 79 -23.35 -8.07 12.88
C PRO A 79 -22.79 -9.50 12.94
N ASP A 80 -23.67 -10.52 12.87
CA ASP A 80 -23.27 -11.93 12.94
C ASP A 80 -22.33 -12.33 11.79
N THR A 81 -22.58 -11.81 10.58
CA THR A 81 -21.76 -12.05 9.39
C THR A 81 -20.38 -11.41 9.55
N VAL A 82 -20.32 -10.17 10.03
CA VAL A 82 -19.06 -9.46 10.31
C VAL A 82 -18.23 -10.22 11.33
N ILE A 83 -18.82 -10.59 12.47
CA ILE A 83 -18.11 -11.32 13.53
C ILE A 83 -17.57 -12.64 13.01
N LYS A 84 -18.37 -13.40 12.25
CA LYS A 84 -17.92 -14.66 11.64
C LYS A 84 -16.75 -14.43 10.68
N ARG A 85 -16.83 -13.40 9.83
CA ARG A 85 -15.80 -13.08 8.84
C ARG A 85 -14.50 -12.63 9.49
N VAL A 86 -14.59 -11.80 10.53
CA VAL A 86 -13.44 -11.36 11.34
C VAL A 86 -12.79 -12.56 12.03
N LYS A 87 -13.55 -13.41 12.72
CA LYS A 87 -13.00 -14.63 13.35
C LYS A 87 -12.26 -15.52 12.36
N GLN A 88 -12.85 -15.73 11.18
CA GLN A 88 -12.23 -16.52 10.13
C GLN A 88 -10.91 -15.89 9.67
N LEU A 89 -10.89 -14.58 9.42
CA LEU A 89 -9.68 -13.90 8.98
C LEU A 89 -8.56 -13.93 10.03
N LEU A 90 -8.90 -13.71 11.31
CA LEU A 90 -7.95 -13.81 12.42
C LEU A 90 -7.36 -15.21 12.53
N TYR A 91 -8.18 -16.25 12.32
CA TYR A 91 -7.72 -17.64 12.29
C TYR A 91 -6.80 -17.91 11.10
N ASP A 92 -7.20 -17.52 9.88
CA ASP A 92 -6.48 -17.80 8.64
C ASP A 92 -5.09 -17.14 8.62
N TYR A 93 -4.95 -15.97 9.24
CA TYR A 93 -3.70 -15.20 9.31
C TYR A 93 -2.95 -15.36 10.64
N LYS A 94 -3.40 -16.24 11.54
CA LYS A 94 -2.77 -16.44 12.85
C LYS A 94 -1.27 -16.72 12.74
N SER A 95 -0.83 -17.50 11.76
CA SER A 95 0.60 -17.81 11.55
C SER A 95 1.45 -16.62 11.11
N VAL A 96 0.83 -15.63 10.45
CA VAL A 96 1.52 -14.42 9.98
C VAL A 96 1.72 -13.42 11.13
N TYR A 97 0.78 -13.40 12.08
CA TYR A 97 0.78 -12.46 13.21
C TYR A 97 1.07 -13.15 14.56
N ALA A 98 1.55 -14.39 14.55
CA ALA A 98 1.87 -15.13 15.78
C ALA A 98 3.02 -14.50 16.59
N ASP A 99 3.91 -13.79 15.92
CA ASP A 99 5.13 -13.18 16.48
C ASP A 99 5.04 -11.64 16.60
N ALA A 100 3.86 -11.06 16.32
CA ALA A 100 3.64 -9.61 16.27
C ALA A 100 3.41 -8.97 17.65
#